data_AF-A0A1H9CD98-F1
#
_entry.id   AF-A0A1H9CD98-F1
#
_cell.length_a   1.000
_cell.length_b   1.000
_cell.length_c   1.000
_cell.angle_alpha   90.00
_cell.angle_beta   90.00
_cell.angle_gamma   90.00
#
_symmetry.space_group_name_H-M   'P 1'
#
loop_
_entity.id
_entity.type
_entity.pdbx_description
1 polymer ?
#
loop_
_entity_poly.entity_id
_entity_poly.type
_entity_poly.pdbx_seq_one_letter_code
_entity_poly.pdbx_strand_id
1 'polypeptide(L)'
;MTQEPRLEVEVHGTVGEPVTLPLVPPGDPALGWSLELPEELDLVDAGDAAQVRATQAGSYVVVATQSDAAGVAMTVLPVRVTVT
;
A
#
# COMPACT_ATOMS: atom_id res chain seq x y z
N MET A 1 16.37 -20.98 12.76
CA MET A 1 15.05 -20.55 12.27
C MET A 1 15.28 -19.30 11.44
N THR A 2 15.39 -19.41 10.13
CA THR A 2 15.54 -18.27 9.23
C THR A 2 14.13 -17.80 8.89
N GLN A 3 13.65 -16.80 9.63
CA GLN A 3 12.45 -16.08 9.24
C GLN A 3 12.81 -15.34 7.96
N GLU A 4 12.27 -15.77 6.82
CA GLU A 4 12.38 -15.03 5.57
C GLU A 4 11.93 -13.59 5.85
N PRO A 5 12.71 -12.56 5.44
CA PRO A 5 12.29 -11.18 5.62
C PRO A 5 11.04 -10.99 4.76
N ARG A 6 9.85 -11.07 5.36
CA ARG A 6 8.67 -10.50 4.75
C ARG A 6 9.01 -9.02 4.57
N LEU A 7 9.15 -8.58 3.32
CA LEU A 7 9.40 -7.18 2.98
C LEU A 7 8.15 -6.40 3.38
N GLU A 8 8.04 -6.06 4.67
CA GLU A 8 7.08 -5.08 5.15
C GLU A 8 7.72 -3.72 4.95
N VAL A 9 7.05 -2.85 4.19
CA VAL A 9 7.53 -1.49 3.97
C VAL A 9 6.82 -0.58 4.96
N GLU A 10 7.59 0.18 5.74
CA GLU A 10 7.03 1.13 6.70
C GLU A 10 7.02 2.55 6.09
N VAL A 11 5.90 3.24 6.26
CA VAL A 11 5.74 4.65 5.93
C VAL A 11 5.11 5.41 7.09
N HIS A 12 5.52 6.66 7.26
CA HIS A 12 5.03 7.52 8.32
C HIS A 12 4.23 8.68 7.75
N GLY A 13 3.18 9.08 8.46
CA GLY A 13 2.32 10.20 8.11
C GLY A 13 1.74 10.93 9.31
N THR A 14 0.91 11.93 9.02
CA THR A 14 0.17 12.72 10.01
C THR A 14 -1.32 12.48 9.81
N VAL A 15 -2.10 12.47 10.90
CA VAL A 15 -3.55 12.28 10.82
C VAL A 15 -4.18 13.34 9.94
N GLY A 16 -5.06 12.92 9.02
CA GLY A 16 -5.74 13.80 8.07
C GLY A 16 -4.92 14.22 6.85
N GLU A 17 -3.61 13.93 6.81
CA GLU A 17 -2.76 14.21 5.66
C GLU A 17 -2.60 12.98 4.76
N PRO A 18 -2.50 13.17 3.43
CA PRO A 18 -2.23 12.08 2.50
C PRO A 18 -0.81 11.53 2.66
N VAL A 19 -0.69 10.22 2.75
CA VAL A 19 0.56 9.45 2.81
C VAL A 19 0.73 8.69 1.50
N THR A 20 1.85 8.91 0.83
CA THR A 20 2.16 8.20 -0.42
C THR A 20 2.70 6.81 -0.12
N LEU A 21 2.08 5.78 -0.70
CA LEU A 21 2.55 4.41 -0.60
C LEU A 21 3.74 4.21 -1.55
N PRO A 22 4.80 3.50 -1.12
CA PRO A 22 6.02 3.31 -1.90
C PRO A 22 5.84 2.16 -2.90
N LEU A 23 4.75 2.21 -3.67
CA LEU A 23 4.47 1.24 -4.72
C LEU A 23 5.20 1.68 -5.97
N VAL A 24 6.08 0.83 -6.48
CA VAL A 24 6.74 1.11 -7.74
C VAL A 24 5.69 0.97 -8.85
N PRO A 25 5.42 2.03 -9.66
CA PRO A 25 4.55 1.89 -10.81
C PRO A 25 5.16 0.83 -11.72
N PRO A 26 4.37 -0.15 -12.16
CA PRO A 26 4.92 -1.18 -13.01
C PRO A 26 5.44 -0.56 -14.30
N GLY A 27 6.65 -0.94 -14.70
CA GLY A 27 7.20 -0.52 -16.00
C GLY A 27 6.42 -1.07 -17.19
N ASP A 28 5.51 -2.02 -16.94
CA ASP A 28 4.57 -2.56 -17.90
C ASP A 28 3.15 -2.04 -17.60
N PRO A 29 2.51 -1.30 -18.54
CA PRO A 29 1.17 -0.75 -18.35
C PRO A 29 0.07 -1.81 -18.26
N ALA A 30 0.37 -3.08 -18.57
CA ALA A 30 -0.54 -4.20 -18.38
C ALA A 30 -0.63 -4.65 -16.92
N LEU A 31 0.29 -4.21 -16.06
CA LEU A 31 0.26 -4.51 -14.63
C LEU A 31 -0.48 -3.40 -13.88
N GLY A 32 -1.21 -3.78 -12.83
CA GLY A 32 -1.92 -2.84 -11.96
C GLY A 32 -1.76 -3.21 -10.49
N TRP A 33 -1.81 -2.20 -9.62
CA TRP A 33 -1.87 -2.40 -8.18
C TRP A 33 -3.32 -2.34 -7.68
N SER A 34 -3.69 -3.28 -6.83
CA SER A 34 -4.93 -3.28 -6.04
C SER A 34 -4.58 -3.14 -4.56
N LEU A 35 -5.40 -2.41 -3.80
CA LEU A 35 -5.15 -2.13 -2.39
C LEU A 35 -6.28 -2.67 -1.52
N GLU A 36 -5.92 -3.45 -0.51
CA GLU A 36 -6.80 -3.81 0.59
C GLU A 36 -6.49 -2.86 1.76
N LEU A 37 -7.44 -1.98 2.05
CA LEU A 37 -7.32 -0.92 3.05
C LEU A 37 -8.11 -1.32 4.31
N PRO A 38 -7.56 -1.07 5.52
CA PRO A 38 -8.35 -1.11 6.75
C PRO A 38 -9.37 0.03 6.77
N GLU A 39 -10.44 -0.13 7.55
CA GLU A 39 -11.57 0.81 7.63
C GLU A 39 -11.14 2.24 8.02
N GLU A 40 -10.05 2.35 8.77
CA GLU A 40 -9.51 3.61 9.28
C GLU A 40 -8.68 4.40 8.24
N LEU A 41 -8.40 3.80 7.07
CA LEU A 41 -7.68 4.42 5.97
C LEU A 41 -8.61 4.69 4.78
N ASP A 42 -8.65 5.95 4.35
CA ASP A 42 -9.26 6.35 3.08
C ASP A 42 -8.26 6.24 1.94
N LEU A 43 -8.70 5.76 0.78
CA LEU A 43 -7.96 5.92 -0.47
C LEU A 43 -8.13 7.35 -0.99
N VAL A 44 -7.02 8.06 -1.20
CA VAL A 44 -7.00 9.42 -1.75
C VAL A 44 -6.76 9.39 -3.26
N ASP A 45 -5.77 8.60 -3.69
CA ASP A 45 -5.39 8.44 -5.10
C ASP A 45 -4.95 6.98 -5.34
N ALA A 46 -5.35 6.41 -6.47
CA ALA A 46 -5.06 5.02 -6.87
C ALA A 46 -4.13 4.92 -8.09
N GLY A 47 -3.64 6.05 -8.60
CA GLY A 47 -2.79 6.15 -9.79
C GLY A 47 -1.34 5.73 -9.53
N ASP A 48 -0.42 6.29 -10.32
CA ASP A 48 1.01 5.94 -10.28
C ASP A 48 1.67 6.11 -8.90
N ALA A 49 1.15 7.02 -8.08
CA ALA A 49 1.58 7.22 -6.70
C ALA A 49 0.37 7.05 -5.78
N ALA A 50 0.02 5.82 -5.44
CA ALA A 50 -1.12 5.56 -4.58
C ALA A 50 -0.98 6.29 -3.23
N GLN A 51 -2.04 6.99 -2.81
CA GLN A 51 -2.06 7.76 -1.57
C GLN A 51 -3.20 7.33 -0.68
N VAL A 52 -2.92 7.20 0.61
CA VAL A 52 -3.91 6.88 1.64
C VAL A 52 -3.93 7.97 2.70
N ARG A 53 -5.04 8.12 3.41
CA ARG A 53 -5.16 9.06 4.52
C ARG A 53 -5.78 8.36 5.71
N ALA A 54 -5.14 8.46 6.87
CA ALA A 54 -5.75 8.00 8.11
C ALA A 54 -6.57 9.09 8.77
N THR A 55 -7.74 8.70 9.29
CA THR A 55 -8.61 9.58 10.07
C THR A 55 -8.27 9.59 11.56
N GLN A 56 -7.45 8.63 12.01
CA GLN A 56 -6.99 8.49 13.38
C GLN A 56 -5.49 8.17 13.42
N ALA A 57 -4.87 8.45 14.56
CA ALA A 57 -3.48 8.04 14.81
C ALA A 57 -3.43 6.54 15.10
N GLY A 58 -2.42 5.86 14.60
CA GLY A 58 -2.32 4.41 14.71
C GLY A 58 -1.31 3.81 13.74
N SER A 59 -1.18 2.49 13.79
CA SER A 59 -0.39 1.73 12.83
C SER A 59 -1.33 0.81 12.07
N TYR A 60 -1.39 1.01 10.76
CA TYR A 60 -2.32 0.34 9.84
C TYR A 60 -1.52 -0.49 8.84
N VAL A 61 -2.04 -1.66 8.45
CA VAL A 61 -1.40 -2.48 7.41
C VAL A 61 -2.28 -2.44 6.16
N VAL A 62 -1.74 -1.91 5.09
CA VAL A 62 -2.32 -1.95 3.74
C VAL A 62 -1.70 -3.13 3.01
N VAL A 63 -2.52 -3.95 2.36
CA VAL A 63 -1.99 -5.02 1.50
C VAL A 63 -2.11 -4.59 0.05
N ALA A 64 -0.97 -4.34 -0.58
CA ALA A 64 -0.90 -4.02 -2.00
C ALA A 64 -0.65 -5.30 -2.80
N THR A 65 -1.52 -5.58 -3.76
CA THR A 65 -1.38 -6.73 -4.68
C THR A 65 -1.17 -6.22 -6.08
N GLN A 66 -0.03 -6.55 -6.69
CA GLN A 66 0.22 -6.33 -8.10
C GLN A 66 -0.33 -7.52 -8.88
N SER A 67 -1.13 -7.23 -9.91
CA SER A 67 -1.70 -8.24 -10.79
C SER A 67 -1.38 -7.92 -12.25
N ASP A 68 -1.38 -8.95 -13.09
CA ASP A 68 -1.31 -8.79 -14.54
C ASP A 68 -2.64 -8.34 -15.16
N ALA A 69 -2.66 -8.13 -16.47
CA ALA A 69 -3.86 -7.71 -17.20
C ALA A 69 -4.99 -8.76 -17.17
N ALA A 70 -4.69 -10.01 -16.82
CA ALA A 70 -5.69 -11.06 -16.61
C ALA A 70 -6.21 -11.09 -15.16
N GLY A 71 -5.71 -10.22 -14.29
CA GLY A 71 -6.07 -10.14 -12.88
C GLY A 71 -5.36 -11.17 -12.00
N VAL A 72 -4.33 -11.85 -12.51
CA VAL A 72 -3.57 -12.84 -11.74
C VAL A 72 -2.58 -12.11 -10.84
N ALA A 73 -2.69 -12.35 -9.54
CA ALA A 73 -1.77 -11.78 -8.55
C ALA A 73 -0.34 -12.30 -8.78
N MET A 74 0.58 -11.37 -8.97
CA MET A 74 2.01 -11.64 -9.20
C MET A 74 2.86 -11.34 -7.97
N THR A 75 2.50 -10.29 -7.21
CA THR A 75 3.25 -9.85 -6.04
C THR A 75 2.30 -9.30 -5.00
N VAL A 76 2.55 -9.62 -3.72
CA VAL A 76 1.83 -9.09 -2.58
C VAL A 76 2.83 -8.39 -1.67
N LEU A 77 2.57 -7.11 -1.37
CA LEU A 77 3.41 -6.25 -0.57
C LEU A 77 2.59 -5.67 0.60
N PRO A 78 2.83 -6.12 1.84
CA PRO A 78 2.26 -5.46 3.01
C PRO A 78 3.01 -4.15 3.30
N VAL A 79 2.26 -3.05 3.41
CA VAL A 79 2.77 -1.72 3.74
C VAL A 79 2.21 -1.30 5.10
N ARG A 80 3.08 -1.07 6.07
CA ARG A 80 2.71 -0.53 7.37
C ARG A 80 2.71 0.99 7.30
N VAL A 81 1.55 1.59 7.55
CA VAL A 81 1.35 3.04 7.62
C VAL A 81 1.20 3.43 9.09
N THR A 82 2.21 4.12 9.63
CA THR A 82 2.17 4.65 10.99
C THR A 82 1.86 6.14 10.96
N VAL A 83 0.81 6.52 11.67
CA VAL A 83 0.28 7.88 11.65
C VAL A 83 0.21 8.41 13.09
N THR A 84 0.70 9.62 13.30
CA THR A 84 0.76 10.29 14.61
C THR A 84 0.02 11.61 14.61
#